data_AF-A0A950LNQ1-F1
#
_entry.id   AF-A0A950LNQ1-F1
#
_cell.length_a   1.000
_cell.length_b   1.000
_cell.length_c   1.000
_cell.angle_alpha   90.00
_cell.angle_beta   90.00
_cell.angle_gamma   90.00
#
_symmetry.space_group_name_H-M   'P 1'
#
loop_
_entity.id
_entity.type
_entity.pdbx_description
1 polymer ?
#
loop_
_entity_poly.entity_id
_entity_poly.type
_entity_poly.pdbx_seq_one_letter_code
_entity_poly.pdbx_strand_id
1 'polypeptide(L)' 'MKLMDGFDSNYRYILVAARRARQLQGGAPPVIETHSRKPCRIAQDEIKAGKVKWMIPEVVKSPAEAAAEMLEKVVPKH' A
#
# COMPACT_ATOMS: atom_id res chain seq x y z
N MET A 1 11.14 -20.39 7.79
CA MET A 1 9.80 -19.78 7.62
C MET A 1 9.76 -19.16 6.24
N LYS A 2 8.87 -19.63 5.34
CA LYS A 2 8.88 -19.22 3.93
C LYS A 2 8.48 -17.74 3.81
N LEU A 3 9.36 -16.90 3.28
CA LEU A 3 9.02 -15.55 2.86
C LEU A 3 7.94 -15.65 1.77
N MET A 4 6.88 -14.87 1.89
CA MET A 4 5.94 -14.68 0.78
C MET A 4 6.74 -14.16 -0.42
N ASP A 5 6.57 -14.79 -1.57
CA ASP A 5 7.32 -14.46 -2.79
C ASP A 5 7.14 -12.96 -3.12
N GLY A 6 8.26 -12.25 -3.33
CA GLY A 6 8.26 -10.80 -3.58
C GLY A 6 8.47 -9.89 -2.36
N PHE A 7 8.70 -10.46 -1.17
CA PHE A 7 9.21 -9.73 -0.01
C PHE A 7 10.61 -10.20 0.37
N ASP A 8 11.42 -9.29 0.91
CA ASP A 8 12.75 -9.55 1.45
C ASP A 8 12.74 -9.80 2.96
N SER A 9 11.63 -9.49 3.64
CA SER A 9 11.45 -9.72 5.08
C SER A 9 9.98 -9.93 5.45
N ASN A 10 9.74 -10.84 6.40
CA ASN A 10 8.42 -11.06 7.00
C ASN A 10 7.87 -9.78 7.66
N TYR A 11 8.73 -8.97 8.27
CA TYR A 11 8.32 -7.70 8.87
C TYR A 11 7.71 -6.77 7.82
N ARG A 12 8.31 -6.73 6.63
CA ARG A 12 7.85 -5.86 5.55
C ARG A 12 6.50 -6.32 5.00
N TYR A 13 6.31 -7.63 4.86
CA TYR A 13 5.00 -8.18 4.53
C TYR A 13 3.93 -7.75 5.55
N ILE A 14 4.21 -7.85 6.85
CA ILE A 14 3.27 -7.43 7.90
C ILE A 14 2.95 -5.93 7.82
N LEU A 15 3.97 -5.08 7.60
CA LEU A 15 3.77 -3.63 7.49
C LEU A 15 2.92 -3.26 6.26
N VAL A 16 3.20 -3.86 5.11
CA VAL A 16 2.44 -3.62 3.87
C VAL A 16 1.00 -4.12 4.03
N ALA A 17 0.81 -5.32 4.55
CA ALA A 17 -0.52 -5.88 4.82
C ALA A 17 -1.32 -5.04 5.81
N ALA A 18 -0.70 -4.58 6.90
CA ALA A 18 -1.35 -3.72 7.90
C ALA A 18 -1.73 -2.36 7.31
N ARG A 19 -0.85 -1.74 6.52
CA ARG A 19 -1.13 -0.47 5.84
C ARG A 19 -2.30 -0.62 4.85
N ARG A 20 -2.33 -1.72 4.09
CA ARG A 20 -3.44 -1.99 3.17
C ARG A 20 -4.75 -2.28 3.91
N ALA A 21 -4.71 -3.04 5.00
CA ALA A 21 -5.87 -3.29 5.85
C ALA A 21 -6.48 -1.98 6.39
N ARG A 22 -5.65 -1.00 6.76
CA ARG A 22 -6.13 0.34 7.16
C ARG A 22 -6.84 1.08 6.03
N GLN A 23 -6.36 0.98 4.78
CA GLN A 23 -7.06 1.57 3.64
C GLN A 23 -8.44 0.96 3.45
N LEU A 24 -8.55 -0.37 3.56
CA LEU A 24 -9.82 -1.10 3.48
C LEU A 24 -10.76 -0.70 4.63
N GLN A 25 -10.24 -0.54 5.84
CA GLN A 25 -11.00 -0.01 6.98
C GLN A 25 -11.47 1.43 6.75
N GLY A 26 -10.68 2.25 6.06
CA GLY A 26 -11.03 3.61 5.64
C GLY A 26 -12.01 3.68 4.47
N GLY A 27 -12.58 2.56 4.02
CA GLY A 27 -13.57 2.51 2.95
C GLY A 27 -12.98 2.33 1.55
N ALA A 28 -11.67 2.11 1.41
CA ALA A 28 -11.10 1.77 0.10
C ALA A 28 -11.67 0.43 -0.39
N PRO A 29 -12.03 0.31 -1.68
CA PRO A 29 -12.57 -0.94 -2.21
C PRO A 29 -11.50 -2.05 -2.25
N PRO A 30 -11.89 -3.31 -2.05
CA PRO A 30 -11.04 -4.45 -2.37
C PRO A 30 -10.68 -4.50 -3.85
N VAL A 31 -9.45 -4.90 -4.19
CA VAL A 31 -8.97 -5.05 -5.58
C VAL A 31 -9.04 -6.48 -6.09
N ILE A 32 -9.57 -7.39 -5.28
CA ILE A 32 -9.88 -8.78 -5.65
C ILE A 32 -11.28 -9.12 -5.18
N GLU A 33 -11.90 -10.10 -5.83
CA GLU A 33 -13.08 -10.76 -5.30
C GLU A 33 -12.67 -11.69 -4.14
N THR A 34 -13.31 -11.52 -2.98
CA THR A 34 -13.04 -12.35 -1.80
C THR A 34 -14.30 -12.49 -0.98
N HIS A 35 -14.52 -13.69 -0.44
CA HIS A 35 -15.62 -13.97 0.48
C HIS A 35 -15.36 -13.42 1.88
N SER A 36 -14.14 -12.99 2.18
CA SER A 36 -13.80 -12.49 3.51
C SER A 36 -14.24 -11.04 3.69
N ARG A 37 -14.86 -10.75 4.84
CA ARG A 37 -15.18 -9.37 5.26
C ARG A 37 -14.11 -8.78 6.19
N LYS A 38 -13.07 -9.55 6.54
CA LYS A 38 -12.02 -9.11 7.47
C LYS A 38 -10.95 -8.33 6.70
N PRO A 39 -10.72 -7.03 6.97
CA PRO A 39 -9.79 -6.20 6.21
C PRO A 39 -8.36 -6.77 6.14
N CYS A 40 -7.87 -7.32 7.25
CA CYS A 40 -6.55 -7.96 7.28
C CYS A 40 -6.48 -9.22 6.39
N ARG A 41 -7.57 -9.96 6.24
CA ARG A 41 -7.59 -11.16 5.39
C ARG A 41 -7.62 -10.77 3.92
N ILE A 42 -8.47 -9.80 3.58
CA ILE A 42 -8.55 -9.21 2.23
C ILE A 42 -7.19 -8.67 1.81
N ALA A 43 -6.52 -7.87 2.66
CA ALA A 43 -5.20 -7.31 2.35
C ALA A 43 -4.15 -8.40 2.07
N GLN A 44 -4.16 -9.50 2.83
CA GLN A 44 -3.24 -10.61 2.59
C GLN A 44 -3.55 -11.33 1.27
N ASP A 45 -4.84 -11.53 0.96
CA ASP A 45 -5.25 -12.17 -0.29
C ASP A 45 -4.91 -11.30 -1.50
N GLU A 46 -5.07 -9.98 -1.41
CA GLU A 46 -4.68 -9.03 -2.45
C GLU A 46 -3.17 -9.01 -2.70
N ILE A 47 -2.36 -9.11 -1.63
CA ILE A 47 -0.90 -9.21 -1.73
C ILE A 47 -0.51 -10.55 -2.37
N LYS A 48 -1.13 -11.67 -1.97
CA LYS A 48 -0.89 -12.99 -2.57
C LYS A 48 -1.29 -13.05 -4.04
N ALA A 49 -2.34 -12.32 -4.43
CA ALA A 49 -2.76 -12.18 -5.81
C ALA A 49 -1.87 -11.22 -6.63
N GLY A 50 -0.86 -10.59 -6.02
CA GLY A 50 0.04 -9.64 -6.68
C GLY A 50 -0.64 -8.33 -7.10
N LYS A 51 -1.84 -8.04 -6.57
CA LYS A 51 -2.62 -6.84 -6.93
C LYS A 51 -2.23 -5.61 -6.10
N VAL A 52 -1.56 -5.82 -4.97
CA VAL A 52 -1.03 -4.74 -4.12
C VAL A 52 0.47 -4.64 -4.31
N LYS A 53 0.91 -3.51 -4.89
CA LYS A 53 2.33 -3.19 -5.09
C LYS A 53 2.85 -2.32 -3.95
N TRP A 54 4.12 -2.47 -3.61
CA TRP A 54 4.82 -1.64 -2.63
C TRP A 54 6.18 -1.22 -3.19
N MET A 55 6.69 -0.08 -2.72
CA MET A 55 8.01 0.44 -3.09
C MET A 55 8.64 1.14 -1.89
N ILE A 56 9.97 1.14 -1.84
CA ILE A 56 10.74 1.96 -0.90
C ILE A 56 11.16 3.22 -1.67
N PRO A 57 10.70 4.41 -1.28
CA PRO A 57 11.20 5.63 -1.88
C PRO A 57 12.67 5.82 -1.46
N GLU A 58 13.56 6.08 -2.43
CA GLU A 58 14.99 6.35 -2.18
C GLU A 58 15.21 7.67 -1.45
N VAL A 59 14.32 8.64 -1.68
CA VAL A 59 14.31 9.93 -0.97
C VAL A 59 13.09 9.93 -0.06
N VAL A 60 13.32 9.91 1.24
CA VAL A 60 12.28 10.17 2.24
C VAL A 60 11.95 11.65 2.19
N LYS A 61 11.24 12.06 1.13
CA LYS A 61 10.62 13.39 1.08
C LYS A 61 9.70 13.45 2.29
N SER A 62 9.91 14.44 3.14
CA SER A 62 9.01 14.74 4.23
C SER A 62 7.58 14.85 3.68
N PRO A 63 6.55 14.56 4.49
CA PRO A 63 5.16 14.76 4.07
C PRO A 63 4.90 16.17 3.52
N ALA A 64 5.64 17.17 4.00
CA ALA A 64 5.61 18.55 3.50
C ALA A 64 6.15 18.68 2.07
N GLU A 65 7.30 18.05 1.77
CA GLU A 65 7.91 18.07 0.43
C GLU A 65 7.07 17.29 -0.60
N ALA A 66 6.47 16.16 -0.19
CA ALA A 66 5.57 15.40 -1.05
C ALA A 66 4.27 16.18 -1.38
N ALA A 67 3.72 16.90 -0.40
CA ALA A 67 2.55 17.75 -0.62
C ALA A 67 2.86 18.97 -1.49
N ALA A 68 4.03 19.61 -1.29
CA ALA A 68 4.48 20.74 -2.09
C ALA A 68 4.66 20.38 -3.57
N GLU A 69 5.28 19.23 -3.88
CA GLU A 69 5.47 18.78 -5.27
C GLU A 69 4.14 18.43 -5.97
N MET A 70 3.16 17.88 -5.24
CA MET A 70 1.83 17.62 -5.80
C MET A 70 1.09 18.94 -6.11
N LEU A 71 1.23 19.96 -5.28
CA LEU A 71 0.67 21.30 -5.53
C LEU A 71 1.34 21.99 -6.72
N GLU A 72 2.66 21.94 -6.83
CA GLU A 72 3.40 22.59 -7.91
C GLU A 72 3.05 22.02 -9.30
N LYS A 73 2.75 20.71 -9.38
CA LYS A 73 2.31 20.06 -10.63
C LYS A 73 0.86 20.38 -11.04
N VAL A 74 0.02 20.83 -10.10
CA VAL A 74 -1.41 21.10 -10.34
C VAL A 74 -1.67 22.57 -10.69
N VAL A 75 -0.72 23.47 -10.38
CA VAL A 75 -0.81 24.88 -10.78
C VAL A 75 -0.18 25.05 -12.17
N PRO A 76 -0.96 25.37 -13.23
CA PRO A 76 -0.39 25.67 -14.53
C PRO A 76 0.47 26.94 -14.41
N LYS A 77 1.76 26.84 -14.73
CA LYS A 77 2.62 28.02 -14.92
C LYS A 77 1.99 28.86 -16.04
N HIS A 78 1.56 30.08 -15.71
CA HIS A 78 1.27 31.13 -16.68
C HIS A 78 2.57 31.59 -17.36
#